data_AF-A0A354YAF3-F1
#
_entry.id   AF-A0A354YAF3-F1
#
_cell.length_a   1.000
_cell.length_b   1.000
_cell.length_c   1.000
_cell.angle_alpha   90.00
_cell.angle_beta   90.00
_cell.angle_gamma   90.00
#
_symmetry.space_group_name_H-M   'P 1'
#
loop_
_entity.id
_entity.type
_entity.pdbx_description
1 polymer ?
#
loop_
_entity_poly.entity_id
_entity_poly.type
_entity_poly.pdbx_seq_one_letter_code
_entity_poly.pdbx_strand_id
1 'polypeptide(L)'
;MSHLPILPILIPMLGAALSLFVEHRRFGRQVRRAVAWAALAALALAVLALFARSADGQVQVYLLGDWPSRLGIVLMADRLSAWMLLTTTLLAIPCLLHACAGWDRRAPHFHALFQFQLMGLNGAFLTGDIFNLFVFFEVMLIASYGLLLSGGRGLRIRIGFHYVVFNVAASTLFLVALGLLYGLLGSLNMAELALRIAQVPAQDQALLKATLGLLLLVFCSKAALLPLYLWLPETYSRAPASIAALFAIMTKVGLYAVLRVSSLWFGEDAGALHRFGDGALMWTGIATLVLAALGVMAAARLRILVSYLVVLSAATLFVAFSLDDAGAVGAGLYYLAHSTFAAAALFMISDLIRRRRGSASDRKEIVAPLPGRGVPGA
;
A
#
# COMPACT_ATOMS: atom_id res chain seq x y z
N MET A 1 -3.66 -15.25 -24.78
CA MET A 1 -3.01 -14.28 -23.87
C MET A 1 -3.30 -14.65 -22.42
N SER A 2 -2.75 -15.78 -21.96
CA SER A 2 -2.96 -16.38 -20.63
C SER A 2 -2.08 -15.76 -19.52
N HIS A 3 -0.97 -15.11 -19.89
CA HIS A 3 0.04 -14.60 -18.95
C HIS A 3 -0.15 -13.13 -18.54
N LEU A 4 -1.31 -12.53 -18.83
CA LEU A 4 -1.55 -11.12 -18.52
C LEU A 4 -1.45 -10.80 -17.01
N PRO A 5 -1.98 -11.64 -16.08
CA PRO A 5 -1.97 -11.32 -14.65
C PRO A 5 -0.58 -11.24 -14.01
N ILE A 6 0.45 -11.86 -14.59
CA ILE A 6 1.81 -11.82 -14.03
C ILE A 6 2.60 -10.57 -14.46
N LEU A 7 2.20 -9.91 -15.55
CA LEU A 7 2.92 -8.76 -16.10
C LEU A 7 3.04 -7.55 -15.14
N PRO A 8 2.01 -7.19 -14.34
CA PRO A 8 2.13 -6.10 -13.38
C PRO A 8 3.20 -6.32 -12.30
N ILE A 9 3.66 -7.55 -12.10
CA ILE A 9 4.74 -7.91 -11.16
C ILE A 9 6.08 -7.98 -11.91
N LEU A 10 6.13 -8.66 -13.06
CA LEU A 10 7.36 -8.85 -13.83
C LEU A 10 7.90 -7.55 -14.44
N ILE A 11 7.02 -6.69 -14.95
CA ILE A 11 7.44 -5.45 -15.61
C ILE A 11 8.19 -4.54 -14.63
N PRO A 12 7.68 -4.22 -13.42
CA PRO A 12 8.44 -3.45 -12.45
C PRO A 12 9.68 -4.19 -11.94
N MET A 13 9.64 -5.52 -11.80
CA MET A 13 10.83 -6.30 -11.41
C MET A 13 11.97 -6.15 -12.42
N LEU A 14 11.68 -6.31 -13.71
CA LEU A 14 12.64 -6.13 -14.80
C LEU A 14 13.06 -4.65 -14.91
N GLY A 15 12.12 -3.72 -14.76
CA GLY A 15 12.39 -2.29 -14.73
C GLY A 15 13.34 -1.90 -13.59
N ALA A 16 13.21 -2.53 -12.42
CA ALA A 16 14.11 -2.34 -11.28
C ALA A 16 15.51 -2.88 -11.58
N ALA A 17 15.62 -4.10 -12.08
CA ALA A 17 16.89 -4.70 -12.46
C ALA A 17 17.63 -3.86 -13.52
N LEU A 18 16.93 -3.47 -14.59
CA LEU A 18 17.47 -2.59 -15.64
C LEU A 18 17.88 -1.24 -15.08
N SER A 19 17.11 -0.67 -14.15
CA SER A 19 17.46 0.59 -13.50
C SER A 19 18.78 0.48 -12.72
N LEU A 20 19.05 -0.65 -12.06
CA LEU A 20 20.32 -0.90 -11.37
C LEU A 20 21.49 -1.04 -12.35
N PHE A 21 21.31 -1.77 -13.46
CA PHE A 21 22.34 -1.90 -14.50
C PHE A 21 22.72 -0.54 -15.10
N VAL A 22 21.72 0.29 -15.40
CA VAL A 22 21.90 1.62 -16.00
C VAL A 22 22.33 2.68 -14.98
N GLU A 23 22.33 2.36 -13.68
CA GLU A 23 22.85 3.26 -12.65
C GLU A 23 24.38 3.34 -12.64
N HIS A 24 25.06 2.41 -13.33
CA HIS A 24 26.51 2.42 -13.48
C HIS A 24 27.00 3.74 -14.10
N ARG A 25 28.16 4.24 -13.63
CA ARG A 25 28.71 5.59 -13.97
C ARG A 25 28.83 5.89 -15.47
N ARG A 26 28.78 4.86 -16.31
CA ARG A 26 28.86 4.93 -17.77
C ARG A 26 27.59 5.51 -18.42
N PHE A 27 26.42 5.42 -17.77
CA PHE A 27 25.15 5.85 -18.38
C PHE A 27 24.65 7.21 -17.87
N GLY A 28 24.22 8.03 -18.83
CA GLY A 28 23.66 9.36 -18.58
C GLY A 28 22.33 9.33 -17.83
N ARG A 29 21.96 10.46 -17.23
CA ARG A 29 20.71 10.62 -16.44
C ARG A 29 19.45 10.39 -17.28
N GLN A 30 19.48 10.81 -18.54
CA GLN A 30 18.37 10.64 -19.47
C GLN A 30 18.03 9.16 -19.69
N VAL A 31 19.04 8.29 -19.78
CA VAL A 31 18.85 6.84 -19.96
C VAL A 31 18.16 6.23 -18.73
N ARG A 32 18.60 6.58 -17.51
CA ARG A 32 17.97 6.11 -16.27
C ARG A 32 16.48 6.48 -16.18
N ARG A 33 16.16 7.74 -16.53
CA ARG A 33 14.78 8.21 -16.56
C ARG A 33 13.98 7.52 -17.66
N ALA A 34 14.56 7.34 -18.84
CA ALA A 34 13.92 6.65 -19.96
C ALA A 34 13.56 5.21 -19.60
N VAL A 35 14.45 4.47 -18.95
CA VAL A 35 14.17 3.11 -18.45
C VAL A 35 13.02 3.11 -17.45
N ALA A 36 13.03 4.02 -16.48
CA ALA A 36 11.96 4.10 -15.49
C ALA A 36 10.59 4.44 -16.13
N TRP A 37 10.56 5.39 -17.06
CA TRP A 37 9.35 5.76 -17.80
C TRP A 37 8.87 4.66 -18.75
N ALA A 38 9.78 3.97 -19.44
CA ALA A 38 9.45 2.85 -20.30
C ALA A 38 8.84 1.68 -19.51
N ALA A 39 9.42 1.35 -18.35
CA ALA A 39 8.85 0.35 -17.44
C ALA A 39 7.46 0.77 -16.93
N LEU A 40 7.28 2.03 -16.56
CA LEU A 40 5.98 2.54 -16.11
C LEU A 40 4.94 2.55 -17.24
N ALA A 41 5.32 2.91 -18.46
CA ALA A 41 4.44 2.86 -19.62
C ALA A 41 4.02 1.42 -19.97
N ALA A 42 4.96 0.49 -19.95
CA ALA A 42 4.68 -0.93 -20.14
C ALA A 42 3.75 -1.47 -19.04
N LEU A 43 3.97 -1.08 -17.78
CA LEU A 43 3.08 -1.41 -16.66
C LEU A 43 1.66 -0.87 -16.90
N ALA A 44 1.54 0.40 -17.32
CA ALA A 44 0.24 1.02 -17.60
C ALA A 44 -0.53 0.28 -18.69
N LEU A 45 0.14 -0.13 -19.78
CA LEU A 45 -0.49 -0.92 -20.83
C LEU A 45 -0.96 -2.29 -20.31
N ALA A 46 -0.14 -2.99 -19.53
CA ALA A 46 -0.51 -4.27 -18.95
C ALA A 46 -1.69 -4.16 -17.98
N VAL A 47 -1.68 -3.13 -17.12
CA VAL A 47 -2.76 -2.87 -16.16
C VAL A 47 -4.05 -2.45 -16.87
N LEU A 48 -4.00 -1.62 -17.91
CA LEU A 48 -5.17 -1.25 -18.70
C LEU A 48 -5.78 -2.47 -19.40
N ALA A 49 -4.96 -3.34 -19.98
CA ALA A 49 -5.42 -4.58 -20.58
C ALA A 49 -6.07 -5.51 -19.55
N LEU A 50 -5.49 -5.62 -18.35
CA LEU A 50 -6.04 -6.45 -17.28
C LEU A 50 -7.35 -5.87 -16.74
N PHE A 51 -7.40 -4.55 -16.56
CA PHE A 51 -8.60 -3.83 -16.14
C PHE A 51 -9.75 -4.03 -17.11
N ALA A 52 -9.51 -3.84 -18.42
CA ALA A 52 -10.52 -4.05 -19.46
C ALA A 52 -11.09 -5.48 -19.43
N ARG A 53 -10.25 -6.50 -19.21
CA ARG A 53 -10.72 -7.88 -19.13
C ARG A 53 -11.39 -8.24 -17.79
N SER A 54 -11.10 -7.53 -16.72
CA SER A 54 -11.77 -7.72 -15.43
C SER A 54 -13.18 -7.12 -15.41
N ALA A 55 -13.53 -6.29 -16.41
CA ALA A 55 -14.82 -5.59 -16.48
C ALA A 55 -16.02 -6.55 -16.57
N ASP A 56 -15.84 -7.71 -17.21
CA ASP A 56 -16.87 -8.73 -17.39
C ASP A 56 -17.21 -9.49 -16.09
N GLY A 57 -16.54 -9.17 -14.98
CA GLY A 57 -16.77 -9.77 -13.66
C GLY A 57 -16.11 -11.13 -13.45
N GLN A 58 -15.52 -11.73 -14.50
CA GLN A 58 -14.80 -12.99 -14.41
C GLN A 58 -13.47 -12.81 -13.65
N VAL A 59 -13.24 -13.69 -12.68
CA VAL A 59 -11.96 -13.74 -11.95
C VAL A 59 -10.94 -14.47 -12.79
N GLN A 60 -9.85 -13.80 -13.18
CA GLN A 60 -8.77 -14.43 -13.90
C GLN A 60 -7.81 -15.10 -12.92
N VAL A 61 -7.69 -16.41 -13.04
CA VAL A 61 -6.81 -17.24 -12.23
C VAL A 61 -5.58 -17.59 -13.06
N TYR A 62 -4.40 -17.31 -12.53
CA TYR A 62 -3.12 -17.62 -13.16
C TYR A 62 -2.27 -18.47 -12.23
N LEU A 63 -2.00 -19.71 -12.64
CA LEU A 63 -1.17 -20.66 -11.91
C LEU A 63 0.31 -20.40 -12.23
N LEU A 64 1.11 -20.03 -11.22
CA LEU A 64 2.55 -19.90 -11.44
C LEU A 64 3.18 -21.28 -11.64
N GLY A 65 3.86 -21.45 -12.78
CA GLY A 65 4.56 -22.69 -13.11
C GLY A 65 3.64 -23.87 -13.42
N ASP A 66 2.35 -23.63 -13.66
CA ASP A 66 1.33 -24.64 -13.98
C ASP A 66 1.18 -25.75 -12.92
N TRP A 67 1.59 -25.46 -11.69
CA TRP A 67 1.37 -26.35 -10.56
C TRP A 67 -0.10 -26.32 -10.12
N PRO A 68 -0.66 -27.43 -9.62
CA PRO A 68 -1.99 -27.45 -9.04
C PRO A 68 -2.14 -26.38 -7.95
N SER A 69 -3.29 -25.70 -7.88
CA SER A 69 -3.55 -24.57 -6.98
C SER A 69 -3.38 -24.86 -5.48
N ARG A 70 -3.37 -26.14 -5.08
CA ARG A 70 -3.10 -26.59 -3.71
C ARG A 70 -1.62 -26.52 -3.31
N LEU A 71 -0.71 -26.61 -4.29
CA LEU A 71 0.75 -26.62 -4.06
C LEU A 71 1.42 -25.37 -4.64
N GLY A 72 0.88 -24.84 -5.73
CA GLY A 72 1.43 -23.69 -6.44
C GLY A 72 0.88 -22.34 -5.99
N ILE A 73 1.65 -21.28 -6.25
CA ILE A 73 1.19 -19.90 -6.06
C ILE A 73 0.19 -19.55 -7.16
N VAL A 74 -0.93 -18.95 -6.74
CA VAL A 74 -1.98 -18.50 -7.65
C VAL A 74 -2.04 -16.98 -7.63
N LEU A 75 -2.09 -16.37 -8.82
CA LEU A 75 -2.47 -14.97 -8.96
C LEU A 75 -3.95 -14.90 -9.36
N MET A 76 -4.71 -14.04 -8.68
CA MET A 76 -6.12 -13.80 -8.93
C MET A 76 -6.30 -12.34 -9.31
N ALA A 77 -6.80 -12.10 -10.52
CA ALA A 77 -7.15 -10.77 -10.97
C ALA A 77 -8.67 -10.66 -11.15
N ASP A 78 -9.30 -9.94 -10.23
CA ASP A 78 -10.71 -9.54 -10.29
C ASP A 78 -10.84 -8.02 -10.34
N ARG A 79 -12.09 -7.53 -10.29
CA ARG A 79 -12.42 -6.11 -10.35
C ARG A 79 -11.77 -5.30 -9.24
N LEU A 80 -11.65 -5.85 -8.04
CA LEU A 80 -11.05 -5.16 -6.89
C LEU A 80 -9.54 -5.04 -7.09
N SER A 81 -8.86 -6.14 -7.41
CA SER A 81 -7.42 -6.14 -7.69
C SER A 81 -7.10 -5.21 -8.87
N ALA A 82 -7.87 -5.28 -9.95
CA ALA A 82 -7.68 -4.43 -11.12
C ALA A 82 -7.88 -2.93 -10.80
N TRP A 83 -8.87 -2.58 -9.97
CA TRP A 83 -9.07 -1.21 -9.49
C TRP A 83 -7.87 -0.70 -8.68
N MET A 84 -7.31 -1.54 -7.80
CA MET A 84 -6.13 -1.20 -7.01
C MET A 84 -4.88 -1.03 -7.87
N LEU A 85 -4.67 -1.91 -8.86
CA LEU A 85 -3.57 -1.80 -9.82
C LEU A 85 -3.66 -0.53 -10.66
N LEU A 86 -4.86 -0.20 -11.14
CA LEU A 86 -5.11 1.02 -11.92
C LEU A 86 -4.82 2.27 -11.07
N THR A 87 -5.37 2.31 -9.85
CA THR A 87 -5.14 3.42 -8.91
C THR A 87 -3.65 3.60 -8.62
N THR A 88 -2.93 2.51 -8.37
CA THR A 88 -1.48 2.51 -8.10
C THR A 88 -0.68 3.02 -9.29
N THR A 89 -1.02 2.56 -10.50
CA THR A 89 -0.30 2.94 -11.71
C THR A 89 -0.54 4.41 -12.06
N LEU A 90 -1.78 4.89 -11.94
CA LEU A 90 -2.12 6.30 -12.14
C LEU A 90 -1.45 7.20 -11.10
N LEU A 91 -1.33 6.75 -9.85
CA LEU A 91 -0.61 7.46 -8.80
C LEU A 91 0.90 7.53 -9.08
N ALA A 92 1.48 6.47 -9.64
CA ALA A 92 2.91 6.36 -9.89
C ALA A 92 3.41 7.40 -10.90
N ILE A 93 2.58 7.78 -11.89
CA ILE A 93 2.91 8.76 -12.94
C ILE A 93 3.31 10.14 -12.35
N PRO A 94 2.45 10.85 -11.62
CA PRO A 94 2.80 12.14 -11.02
C PRO A 94 3.91 11.99 -9.96
N CYS A 95 3.99 10.85 -9.26
CA CYS A 95 5.07 10.60 -8.29
C CYS A 95 6.44 10.54 -8.96
N LEU A 96 6.56 9.81 -10.06
CA LEU A 96 7.80 9.70 -10.83
C LEU A 96 8.15 11.05 -11.49
N LEU A 97 7.15 11.76 -12.03
CA LEU A 97 7.32 13.09 -12.62
C LEU A 97 7.85 14.09 -11.58
N HIS A 98 7.22 14.18 -10.41
CA HIS A 98 7.67 15.07 -9.32
C HIS A 98 9.07 14.70 -8.81
N ALA A 99 9.40 13.40 -8.76
CA ALA A 99 10.75 12.96 -8.40
C ALA A 99 11.80 13.43 -9.42
N CYS A 100 11.48 13.39 -10.72
CA CYS A 100 12.35 13.85 -11.81
C CYS A 100 12.60 15.37 -11.80
N ALA A 101 11.80 16.16 -11.07
CA ALA A 101 12.07 17.58 -10.83
C ALA A 101 13.32 17.82 -9.94
N GLY A 102 13.95 16.75 -9.45
CA GLY A 102 15.33 16.79 -8.98
C GLY A 102 15.62 16.00 -7.71
N TRP A 103 14.63 15.29 -7.16
CA TRP A 103 14.85 14.38 -6.05
C TRP A 103 15.63 13.13 -6.50
N ASP A 104 15.30 12.61 -7.68
CA ASP A 104 15.98 11.49 -8.33
C ASP A 104 17.51 11.68 -8.45
N ARG A 105 17.97 12.94 -8.57
CA ARG A 105 19.41 13.30 -8.61
C ARG A 105 20.14 13.09 -7.29
N ARG A 106 19.43 13.15 -6.16
CA ARG A 106 19.99 13.16 -4.80
C ARG A 106 19.85 11.82 -4.09
N ALA A 107 19.01 10.94 -4.61
CA ALA A 107 18.64 9.68 -4.01
C ALA A 107 19.27 8.52 -4.82
N PRO A 108 20.31 7.85 -4.31
CA PRO A 108 20.85 6.64 -4.95
C PRO A 108 19.77 5.56 -5.02
N HIS A 109 19.83 4.77 -6.09
CA HIS A 109 18.94 3.63 -6.37
C HIS A 109 17.45 3.99 -6.43
N PHE A 110 17.11 5.27 -6.56
CA PHE A 110 15.72 5.74 -6.50
C PHE A 110 14.81 5.03 -7.52
N HIS A 111 15.23 4.98 -8.79
CA HIS A 111 14.41 4.36 -9.84
C HIS A 111 14.22 2.87 -9.62
N ALA A 112 15.26 2.15 -9.17
CA ALA A 112 15.16 0.73 -8.86
C ALA A 112 14.23 0.48 -7.67
N LEU A 113 14.39 1.22 -6.58
CA LEU A 113 13.55 1.11 -5.38
C LEU A 113 12.09 1.51 -5.68
N PHE A 114 11.88 2.52 -6.54
CA PHE A 114 10.54 2.92 -6.99
C PHE A 114 9.86 1.80 -7.77
N GLN A 115 10.60 1.11 -8.65
CA GLN A 115 10.06 -0.04 -9.40
C GLN A 115 9.82 -1.25 -8.50
N PHE A 116 10.70 -1.54 -7.53
CA PHE A 116 10.44 -2.58 -6.52
C PHE A 116 9.23 -2.25 -5.63
N GLN A 117 9.01 -0.97 -5.30
CA GLN A 117 7.81 -0.54 -4.60
C GLN A 117 6.55 -0.87 -5.40
N LEU A 118 6.54 -0.60 -6.71
CA LEU A 118 5.43 -0.95 -7.59
C LEU A 118 5.26 -2.46 -7.74
N MET A 119 6.35 -3.22 -7.84
CA MET A 119 6.32 -4.69 -7.84
C MET A 119 5.62 -5.24 -6.60
N GLY A 120 6.03 -4.79 -5.41
CA GLY A 120 5.45 -5.22 -4.14
C GLY A 120 3.97 -4.84 -4.00
N LEU A 121 3.62 -3.60 -4.38
CA LEU A 121 2.22 -3.13 -4.40
C LEU A 121 1.36 -4.00 -5.33
N ASN A 122 1.77 -4.18 -6.58
CA ASN A 122 1.01 -4.94 -7.56
C ASN A 122 0.89 -6.41 -7.19
N GLY A 123 1.97 -7.01 -6.68
CA GLY A 123 1.96 -8.39 -6.20
C GLY A 123 1.00 -8.61 -5.03
N ALA A 124 0.97 -7.68 -4.07
CA ALA A 124 0.04 -7.75 -2.94
C ALA A 124 -1.44 -7.70 -3.37
N PHE A 125 -1.76 -6.96 -4.43
CA PHE A 125 -3.13 -6.93 -4.97
C PHE A 125 -3.51 -8.18 -5.78
N LEU A 126 -2.53 -8.84 -6.39
CA LEU A 126 -2.77 -9.96 -7.30
C LEU A 126 -2.64 -11.34 -6.66
N THR A 127 -2.01 -11.45 -5.50
CA THR A 127 -1.80 -12.76 -4.88
C THR A 127 -3.09 -13.37 -4.34
N GLY A 128 -3.32 -14.64 -4.65
CA GLY A 128 -4.36 -15.48 -4.05
C GLY A 128 -3.86 -16.33 -2.87
N ASP A 129 -2.61 -16.13 -2.43
CA ASP A 129 -1.98 -16.86 -1.33
C ASP A 129 -1.54 -15.90 -0.21
N ILE A 130 -1.85 -16.26 1.04
CA ILE A 130 -1.63 -15.41 2.22
C ILE A 130 -0.15 -15.28 2.61
N PHE A 131 0.67 -16.30 2.35
CA PHE A 131 2.11 -16.24 2.58
C PHE A 131 2.78 -15.42 1.50
N ASN A 132 2.35 -15.58 0.25
CA ASN A 132 2.84 -14.74 -0.84
C ASN A 132 2.40 -13.26 -0.68
N LEU A 133 1.26 -13.00 -0.03
CA LEU A 133 0.88 -11.65 0.42
C LEU A 133 1.89 -11.08 1.43
N PHE A 134 2.30 -11.89 2.41
CA PHE A 134 3.38 -11.51 3.33
C PHE A 134 4.69 -11.19 2.57
N VAL A 135 5.09 -12.02 1.61
CA VAL A 135 6.30 -11.78 0.80
C VAL A 135 6.21 -10.44 0.06
N PHE A 136 5.08 -10.14 -0.58
CA PHE A 136 4.91 -8.86 -1.27
C PHE A 136 4.84 -7.66 -0.33
N PHE A 137 4.30 -7.82 0.89
CA PHE A 137 4.39 -6.79 1.93
C PHE A 137 5.85 -6.51 2.27
N GLU A 138 6.69 -7.53 2.46
CA GLU A 138 8.10 -7.34 2.77
C GLU A 138 8.87 -6.69 1.62
N VAL A 139 8.64 -7.12 0.37
CA VAL A 139 9.25 -6.49 -0.81
C VAL A 139 8.89 -4.99 -0.86
N MET A 140 7.61 -4.67 -0.69
CA MET A 140 7.13 -3.29 -0.66
C MET A 140 7.75 -2.50 0.51
N LEU A 141 7.84 -3.10 1.70
CA LEU A 141 8.36 -2.43 2.89
C LEU A 141 9.86 -2.16 2.79
N ILE A 142 10.65 -3.13 2.35
CA ILE A 142 12.09 -2.97 2.14
C ILE A 142 12.37 -1.88 1.10
N ALA A 143 11.62 -1.88 -0.01
CA ALA A 143 11.70 -0.80 -1.00
C ALA A 143 11.36 0.56 -0.37
N SER A 144 10.31 0.63 0.46
CA SER A 144 9.90 1.84 1.16
C SER A 144 10.94 2.36 2.15
N TYR A 145 11.64 1.46 2.87
CA TYR A 145 12.74 1.82 3.77
C TYR A 145 13.87 2.48 2.99
N GLY A 146 14.26 1.86 1.87
CA GLY A 146 15.25 2.41 0.96
C GLY A 146 14.85 3.79 0.46
N LEU A 147 13.62 3.95 -0.03
CA LEU A 147 13.11 5.24 -0.54
C LEU A 147 13.09 6.33 0.56
N LEU A 148 12.63 5.99 1.76
CA LEU A 148 12.56 6.92 2.89
C LEU A 148 13.96 7.39 3.31
N LEU A 149 14.91 6.45 3.41
CA LEU A 149 16.26 6.70 3.90
C LEU A 149 17.18 7.28 2.81
N SER A 150 16.87 7.07 1.53
CA SER A 150 17.70 7.53 0.41
C SER A 150 17.86 9.05 0.43
N GLY A 151 19.11 9.51 0.47
CA GLY A 151 19.46 10.93 0.59
C GLY A 151 19.08 11.59 1.94
N GLY A 152 18.71 10.80 2.95
CA GLY A 152 18.36 11.27 4.29
C GLY A 152 19.57 11.52 5.20
N ARG A 153 19.47 12.50 6.10
CA ARG A 153 20.46 12.77 7.16
C ARG A 153 19.78 13.01 8.52
N GLY A 154 20.49 12.71 9.60
CA GLY A 154 20.10 13.03 10.98
C GLY A 154 18.71 12.52 11.36
N LEU A 155 17.81 13.45 11.65
CA LEU A 155 16.47 13.21 12.18
C LEU A 155 15.58 12.33 11.26
N ARG A 156 15.85 12.27 9.94
CA ARG A 156 15.14 11.35 9.03
C ARG A 156 15.54 9.89 9.25
N ILE A 157 16.81 9.63 9.55
CA ILE A 157 17.33 8.28 9.80
C ILE A 157 16.72 7.72 11.09
N ARG A 158 16.65 8.53 12.16
CA ARG A 158 16.03 8.11 13.43
C ARG A 158 14.56 7.69 13.25
N ILE A 159 13.79 8.47 12.48
CA ILE A 159 12.40 8.09 12.15
C ILE A 159 12.34 6.86 11.27
N GLY A 160 13.21 6.77 10.26
CA GLY A 160 13.25 5.60 9.41
C GLY A 160 13.53 4.34 10.21
N PHE A 161 14.37 4.41 11.23
CA PHE A 161 14.60 3.31 12.15
C PHE A 161 13.34 2.92 12.94
N HIS A 162 12.60 3.89 13.51
CA HIS A 162 11.32 3.60 14.18
C HIS A 162 10.32 2.92 13.21
N TYR A 163 10.24 3.41 11.97
CA TYR A 163 9.39 2.83 10.93
C TYR A 163 9.78 1.38 10.60
N VAL A 164 11.08 1.09 10.46
CA VAL A 164 11.60 -0.26 10.21
C VAL A 164 11.30 -1.17 11.39
N VAL A 165 11.64 -0.77 12.61
CA VAL A 165 11.44 -1.60 13.83
C VAL A 165 9.97 -1.94 14.02
N PHE A 166 9.08 -0.96 13.89
CA PHE A 166 7.65 -1.19 14.01
C PHE A 166 7.14 -2.18 12.97
N ASN A 167 7.55 -2.03 11.71
CA ASN A 167 7.08 -2.90 10.65
C ASN A 167 7.69 -4.29 10.70
N VAL A 168 8.96 -4.44 11.09
CA VAL A 168 9.56 -5.75 11.32
C VAL A 168 8.83 -6.49 12.44
N ALA A 169 8.51 -5.82 13.56
CA ALA A 169 7.74 -6.43 14.64
C ALA A 169 6.35 -6.90 14.17
N ALA A 170 5.63 -6.06 13.42
CA ALA A 170 4.35 -6.43 12.82
C ALA A 170 4.48 -7.60 11.83
N SER A 171 5.56 -7.64 11.05
CA SER A 171 5.83 -8.71 10.09
C SER A 171 6.24 -10.02 10.76
N THR A 172 6.93 -9.99 11.90
CA THR A 172 7.17 -11.18 12.73
C THR A 172 5.85 -11.74 13.27
N LEU A 173 4.94 -10.87 13.77
CA LEU A 173 3.60 -11.31 14.17
C LEU A 173 2.81 -11.91 13.00
N PHE A 174 2.99 -11.38 11.79
CA PHE A 174 2.38 -11.96 10.59
C PHE A 174 2.87 -13.39 10.36
N LEU A 175 4.19 -13.62 10.38
CA LEU A 175 4.74 -14.97 10.22
C LEU A 175 4.26 -15.94 11.30
N VAL A 176 4.14 -15.50 12.56
CA VAL A 176 3.57 -16.32 13.63
C VAL A 176 2.12 -16.68 13.33
N ALA A 177 1.29 -15.71 12.94
CA ALA A 177 -0.11 -15.97 12.57
C ALA A 177 -0.22 -16.93 11.37
N LEU A 178 0.66 -16.81 10.38
CA LEU A 178 0.73 -17.72 9.23
C LEU A 178 1.15 -19.14 9.63
N GLY A 179 2.13 -19.27 10.51
CA GLY A 179 2.56 -20.57 11.03
C GLY A 179 1.45 -21.29 11.80
N LEU A 180 0.71 -20.56 12.63
CA LEU A 180 -0.47 -21.08 13.34
C LEU A 180 -1.59 -21.45 12.35
N LEU A 181 -1.88 -20.60 11.38
CA LEU A 181 -2.92 -20.84 10.39
C LEU A 181 -2.62 -22.09 9.54
N TYR A 182 -1.37 -22.23 9.10
CA TYR A 182 -0.93 -23.42 8.38
C TYR A 182 -0.94 -24.67 9.26
N GLY A 183 -0.53 -24.56 10.52
CA GLY A 183 -0.59 -25.68 11.46
C GLY A 183 -2.01 -26.20 11.71
N LEU A 184 -3.01 -25.31 11.70
CA LEU A 184 -4.42 -25.67 11.89
C LEU A 184 -5.10 -26.16 10.62
N LEU A 185 -4.88 -25.45 9.51
CA LEU A 185 -5.67 -25.64 8.29
C LEU A 185 -4.90 -26.35 7.19
N GLY A 186 -3.57 -26.45 7.25
CA GLY A 186 -2.74 -27.18 6.27
C GLY A 186 -2.75 -26.61 4.85
N SER A 187 -3.12 -25.34 4.66
CA SER A 187 -3.05 -24.64 3.36
C SER A 187 -2.74 -23.17 3.57
N LEU A 188 -2.26 -22.51 2.52
CA LEU A 188 -1.98 -21.06 2.46
C LEU A 188 -2.74 -20.37 1.32
N ASN A 189 -3.41 -21.16 0.47
CA ASN A 189 -4.26 -20.64 -0.60
C ASN A 189 -5.52 -20.03 0.01
N MET A 190 -5.80 -18.76 -0.28
CA MET A 190 -6.90 -18.03 0.36
C MET A 190 -8.28 -18.63 0.06
N ALA A 191 -8.49 -19.18 -1.13
CA ALA A 191 -9.77 -19.79 -1.52
C ALA A 191 -9.97 -21.15 -0.82
N GLU A 192 -8.91 -21.94 -0.69
CA GLU A 192 -8.97 -23.20 0.06
C GLU A 192 -9.12 -22.96 1.56
N LEU A 193 -8.45 -21.95 2.10
CA LEU A 193 -8.60 -21.52 3.50
C LEU A 193 -10.05 -21.16 3.81
N ALA A 194 -10.76 -20.44 2.94
CA ALA A 194 -12.16 -20.11 3.12
C ALA A 194 -13.04 -21.36 3.36
N LEU A 195 -12.83 -22.40 2.55
CA LEU A 195 -13.57 -23.67 2.67
C LEU A 195 -13.22 -24.41 3.96
N ARG A 196 -11.93 -24.47 4.31
CA ARG A 196 -11.47 -25.19 5.51
C ARG A 196 -11.88 -24.49 6.80
N ILE A 197 -11.91 -23.15 6.82
CA ILE A 197 -12.37 -22.34 7.96
C ILE A 197 -13.80 -22.70 8.36
N ALA A 198 -14.70 -22.88 7.39
CA ALA A 198 -16.09 -23.24 7.63
C ALA A 198 -16.26 -24.65 8.25
N GLN A 199 -15.25 -25.51 8.13
CA GLN A 199 -15.30 -26.92 8.53
C GLN A 199 -14.51 -27.23 9.82
N VAL A 200 -13.97 -26.21 10.50
CA VAL A 200 -13.12 -26.43 11.66
C VAL A 200 -13.91 -26.97 12.87
N PRO A 201 -13.43 -28.06 13.51
CA PRO A 201 -14.05 -28.61 14.72
C PRO A 201 -14.15 -27.58 15.85
N ALA A 202 -15.20 -27.69 16.67
CA ALA A 202 -15.48 -26.74 17.76
C ALA A 202 -14.31 -26.54 18.74
N GLN A 203 -13.52 -27.59 18.98
CA GLN A 203 -12.35 -27.55 19.89
C GLN A 203 -11.24 -26.61 19.40
N ASP A 204 -11.08 -26.45 18.08
CA ASP A 204 -9.99 -25.66 17.48
C ASP A 204 -10.44 -24.22 17.14
N GLN A 205 -11.74 -23.92 17.27
CA GLN A 205 -12.30 -22.61 16.94
C GLN A 205 -11.72 -21.47 17.77
N ALA A 206 -11.41 -21.69 19.05
CA ALA A 206 -10.82 -20.67 19.91
C ALA A 206 -9.43 -20.27 19.42
N LEU A 207 -8.60 -21.26 19.08
CA LEU A 207 -7.25 -21.05 18.57
C LEU A 207 -7.27 -20.43 17.16
N LEU A 208 -8.23 -20.84 16.32
CA LEU A 208 -8.46 -20.22 15.02
C LEU A 208 -8.86 -18.75 15.15
N LYS A 209 -9.81 -18.41 16.04
CA LYS A 209 -10.21 -17.02 16.30
C LYS A 209 -9.04 -16.16 16.78
N ALA A 210 -8.19 -16.69 17.66
CA ALA A 210 -6.97 -15.99 18.09
C ALA A 210 -6.00 -15.76 16.93
N THR A 211 -5.80 -16.78 16.08
CA THR A 211 -4.93 -16.72 14.90
C THR A 211 -5.43 -15.68 13.89
N LEU A 212 -6.72 -15.68 13.59
CA LEU A 212 -7.37 -14.71 12.70
C LEU A 212 -7.35 -13.29 13.29
N GLY A 213 -7.52 -13.16 14.61
CA GLY A 213 -7.39 -11.89 15.32
C GLY A 213 -5.97 -11.31 15.22
N LEU A 214 -4.94 -12.14 15.35
CA LEU A 214 -3.54 -11.74 15.11
C LEU A 214 -3.32 -11.29 13.67
N LEU A 215 -3.86 -12.03 12.70
CA LEU A 215 -3.77 -11.67 11.29
C LEU A 215 -4.45 -10.33 10.99
N LEU A 216 -5.66 -10.11 11.50
CA LEU A 216 -6.38 -8.83 11.39
C LEU A 216 -5.59 -7.69 12.05
N LEU A 217 -5.01 -7.92 13.23
CA LEU A 217 -4.17 -6.95 13.91
C LEU A 217 -2.98 -6.52 13.04
N VAL A 218 -2.33 -7.46 12.36
CA VAL A 218 -1.24 -7.16 11.42
C VAL A 218 -1.73 -6.30 10.27
N PHE A 219 -2.86 -6.62 9.63
CA PHE A 219 -3.38 -5.80 8.54
C PHE A 219 -3.78 -4.40 9.01
N CYS A 220 -4.40 -4.30 10.20
CA CYS A 220 -4.72 -3.04 10.85
C CYS A 220 -3.46 -2.21 11.15
N SER A 221 -2.34 -2.86 11.50
CA SER A 221 -1.05 -2.20 11.69
C SER A 221 -0.53 -1.54 10.41
N LYS A 222 -0.66 -2.23 9.26
CA LYS A 222 -0.25 -1.72 7.94
C LYS A 222 -1.17 -0.61 7.43
N ALA A 223 -2.45 -0.67 7.81
CA ALA A 223 -3.45 0.34 7.48
C ALA A 223 -3.50 1.54 8.46
N ALA A 224 -2.67 1.54 9.51
CA ALA A 224 -2.61 2.58 10.53
C ALA A 224 -3.94 2.82 11.28
N LEU A 225 -4.59 1.73 11.72
CA LEU A 225 -5.75 1.77 12.61
C LEU A 225 -5.31 1.95 14.08
N LEU A 226 -6.11 2.61 14.93
CA LEU A 226 -5.85 2.71 16.37
C LEU A 226 -5.75 1.32 17.02
N PRO A 227 -4.78 1.08 17.94
CA PRO A 227 -3.76 1.99 18.47
C PRO A 227 -2.45 2.07 17.65
N LEU A 228 -2.41 1.44 16.48
CA LEU A 228 -1.21 1.15 15.70
C LEU A 228 -0.85 2.23 14.67
N TYR A 229 -1.51 3.39 14.67
CA TYR A 229 -1.30 4.45 13.67
C TYR A 229 -0.05 5.32 13.90
N LEU A 230 0.57 5.23 15.08
CA LEU A 230 1.58 6.19 15.57
C LEU A 230 2.83 6.31 14.69
N TRP A 231 3.16 5.26 13.94
CA TRP A 231 4.33 5.26 13.04
C TRP A 231 4.11 6.17 11.81
N LEU A 232 2.88 6.40 11.37
CA LEU A 232 2.60 6.99 10.06
C LEU A 232 2.81 8.51 10.00
N PRO A 233 2.23 9.35 10.90
CA PRO A 233 2.28 10.80 10.75
C PRO A 233 3.70 11.36 10.67
N GLU A 234 4.54 10.87 11.58
CA GLU A 234 5.96 11.17 11.70
C GLU A 234 6.74 10.70 10.46
N THR A 235 6.53 9.46 10.01
CA THR A 235 7.25 8.88 8.86
C THR A 235 6.96 9.63 7.56
N TYR A 236 5.68 9.81 7.23
CA TYR A 236 5.27 10.38 5.94
C TYR A 236 5.62 11.86 5.86
N SER A 237 5.54 12.58 6.99
CA SER A 237 5.85 14.01 7.01
C SER A 237 7.34 14.31 6.76
N ARG A 238 8.24 13.35 7.01
CA ARG A 238 9.69 13.51 6.79
C ARG A 238 10.19 12.87 5.50
N ALA A 239 9.37 12.05 4.86
CA ALA A 239 9.66 11.48 3.56
C ALA A 239 9.76 12.58 2.48
N PRO A 240 10.54 12.33 1.41
CA PRO A 240 10.48 13.15 0.20
C PRO A 240 9.06 13.14 -0.37
N ALA A 241 8.61 14.27 -0.91
CA ALA A 241 7.21 14.44 -1.28
C ALA A 241 6.69 13.45 -2.34
N SER A 242 7.50 13.12 -3.33
CA SER A 242 7.17 12.09 -4.33
C SER A 242 7.01 10.71 -3.71
N ILE A 243 7.79 10.42 -2.66
CA ILE A 243 7.75 9.15 -1.94
C ILE A 243 6.57 9.13 -0.96
N ALA A 244 6.33 10.21 -0.22
CA ALA A 244 5.16 10.37 0.64
C ALA A 244 3.85 10.27 -0.16
N ALA A 245 3.82 10.86 -1.35
CA ALA A 245 2.70 10.75 -2.28
C ALA A 245 2.47 9.30 -2.74
N LEU A 246 3.53 8.58 -3.09
CA LEU A 246 3.43 7.14 -3.40
C LEU A 246 3.01 6.34 -2.17
N PHE A 247 3.48 6.68 -0.97
CA PHE A 247 3.12 5.98 0.26
C PHE A 247 1.63 6.13 0.62
N ALA A 248 0.91 7.09 0.05
CA ALA A 248 -0.53 7.21 0.23
C ALA A 248 -1.28 5.89 -0.11
N ILE A 249 -0.83 5.15 -1.14
CA ILE A 249 -1.44 3.85 -1.48
C ILE A 249 -1.04 2.72 -0.51
N MET A 250 0.07 2.82 0.20
CA MET A 250 0.55 1.73 1.09
C MET A 250 -0.44 1.41 2.21
N THR A 251 -1.08 2.43 2.80
CA THR A 251 -2.15 2.20 3.79
C THR A 251 -3.36 1.47 3.18
N LYS A 252 -3.61 1.68 1.89
CA LYS A 252 -4.74 1.08 1.18
C LYS A 252 -4.48 -0.38 0.85
N VAL A 253 -3.23 -0.82 0.83
CA VAL A 253 -2.87 -2.24 0.74
C VAL A 253 -3.32 -2.99 1.99
N GLY A 254 -3.11 -2.43 3.18
CA GLY A 254 -3.60 -3.03 4.43
C GLY A 254 -5.12 -3.12 4.45
N LEU A 255 -5.81 -2.05 4.05
CA LEU A 255 -7.27 -2.05 3.90
C LEU A 255 -7.77 -3.05 2.86
N TYR A 256 -7.09 -3.15 1.72
CA TYR A 256 -7.39 -4.15 0.70
C TYR A 256 -7.24 -5.57 1.26
N ALA A 257 -6.20 -5.86 2.04
CA ALA A 257 -6.02 -7.17 2.67
C ALA A 257 -7.13 -7.47 3.68
N VAL A 258 -7.53 -6.50 4.50
CA VAL A 258 -8.69 -6.65 5.40
C VAL A 258 -9.95 -6.94 4.62
N LEU A 259 -10.27 -6.13 3.60
CA LEU A 259 -11.47 -6.30 2.77
C LEU A 259 -11.46 -7.66 2.08
N ARG A 260 -10.34 -8.06 1.47
CA ARG A 260 -10.17 -9.33 0.76
C ARG A 260 -10.37 -10.54 1.66
N VAL A 261 -9.72 -10.52 2.83
CA VAL A 261 -9.78 -11.63 3.79
C VAL A 261 -11.15 -11.70 4.46
N SER A 262 -11.70 -10.57 4.88
CA SER A 262 -13.04 -10.54 5.50
C SER A 262 -14.13 -10.99 4.54
N SER A 263 -14.14 -10.49 3.29
CA SER A 263 -15.14 -10.88 2.30
C SER A 263 -15.05 -12.35 1.91
N LEU A 264 -13.85 -12.94 1.94
CA LEU A 264 -13.63 -14.32 1.51
C LEU A 264 -13.80 -15.33 2.64
N TRP A 265 -13.34 -15.01 3.86
CA TRP A 265 -13.29 -15.96 4.98
C TRP A 265 -14.43 -15.78 5.98
N PHE A 266 -15.07 -14.60 6.05
CA PHE A 266 -16.09 -14.26 7.07
C PHE A 266 -17.47 -13.97 6.46
N GLY A 267 -17.70 -14.39 5.21
CA GLY A 267 -18.99 -14.29 4.54
C GLY A 267 -20.06 -15.23 5.12
N GLU A 268 -21.25 -15.26 4.51
CA GLU A 268 -22.43 -15.98 5.02
C GLU A 268 -22.17 -17.45 5.36
N ASP A 269 -21.32 -18.12 4.58
CA ASP A 269 -20.97 -19.54 4.75
C ASP A 269 -19.93 -19.81 5.85
N ALA A 270 -19.43 -18.79 6.55
CA ALA A 270 -18.35 -18.91 7.54
C ALA A 270 -18.77 -19.44 8.92
N GLY A 271 -20.06 -19.75 9.11
CA GLY A 271 -20.60 -20.30 10.35
C GLY A 271 -20.29 -19.41 11.57
N ALA A 272 -19.60 -19.97 12.58
CA ALA A 272 -19.28 -19.29 13.85
C ALA A 272 -18.27 -18.12 13.72
N LEU A 273 -17.74 -17.89 12.52
CA LEU A 273 -16.83 -16.81 12.16
C LEU A 273 -17.46 -15.76 11.25
N HIS A 274 -18.75 -15.89 10.94
CA HIS A 274 -19.50 -14.87 10.20
C HIS A 274 -19.30 -13.50 10.87
N ARG A 275 -18.86 -12.51 10.08
CA ARG A 275 -18.62 -11.12 10.52
C ARG A 275 -17.60 -10.97 11.66
N PHE A 276 -16.63 -11.87 11.71
CA PHE A 276 -15.56 -11.79 12.69
C PHE A 276 -14.73 -10.52 12.52
N GLY A 277 -14.77 -9.66 13.54
CA GLY A 277 -13.98 -8.43 13.59
C GLY A 277 -14.72 -7.16 13.15
N ASP A 278 -15.86 -7.24 12.47
CA ASP A 278 -16.60 -6.08 11.95
C ASP A 278 -16.87 -5.02 13.02
N GLY A 279 -17.42 -5.42 14.16
CA GLY A 279 -17.72 -4.51 15.26
C GLY A 279 -16.46 -3.85 15.82
N ALA A 280 -15.36 -4.61 15.96
CA ALA A 280 -14.09 -4.07 16.41
C ALA A 280 -13.51 -3.08 15.40
N LEU A 281 -13.54 -3.42 14.11
CA LEU A 281 -13.07 -2.56 13.01
C LEU A 281 -13.90 -1.28 12.90
N MET A 282 -15.22 -1.36 13.06
CA MET A 282 -16.11 -0.19 13.05
C MET A 282 -15.77 0.77 14.19
N TRP A 283 -15.75 0.28 15.44
CA TRP A 283 -15.51 1.13 16.61
C TRP A 283 -14.09 1.69 16.64
N THR A 284 -13.08 0.87 16.32
CA THR A 284 -11.69 1.34 16.21
C THR A 284 -11.52 2.27 15.01
N GLY A 285 -12.24 2.06 13.91
CA GLY A 285 -12.32 2.97 12.77
C GLY A 285 -12.85 4.34 13.16
N ILE A 286 -13.99 4.40 13.86
CA ILE A 286 -14.58 5.64 14.38
C ILE A 286 -13.61 6.33 15.35
N ALA A 287 -13.01 5.59 16.29
CA ALA A 287 -12.05 6.15 17.23
C ALA A 287 -10.80 6.73 16.52
N THR A 288 -10.31 6.02 15.49
CA THR A 288 -9.19 6.49 14.66
C THR A 288 -9.57 7.73 13.86
N LEU A 289 -10.80 7.79 13.33
CA LEU A 289 -11.33 8.93 12.60
C LEU A 289 -11.33 10.19 13.47
N VAL A 290 -11.85 10.08 14.69
CA VAL A 290 -11.90 11.18 15.67
C VAL A 290 -10.48 11.65 16.02
N LEU A 291 -9.58 10.74 16.34
CA LEU A 291 -8.20 11.08 16.69
C LEU A 291 -7.42 11.65 15.51
N ALA A 292 -7.63 11.15 14.30
CA ALA A 292 -7.03 11.70 13.10
C ALA A 292 -7.55 13.11 12.80
N ALA A 293 -8.84 13.37 13.00
CA ALA A 293 -9.42 14.71 12.86
C ALA A 293 -8.84 15.71 13.86
N LEU A 294 -8.70 15.31 15.13
CA LEU A 294 -7.98 16.09 16.15
C LEU A 294 -6.53 16.35 15.73
N GLY A 295 -5.84 15.34 15.19
CA GLY A 295 -4.50 15.45 14.64
C GLY A 295 -4.37 16.42 13.46
N VAL A 296 -5.35 16.45 12.55
CA VAL A 296 -5.42 17.42 11.44
C VAL A 296 -5.51 18.86 11.97
N MET A 297 -6.38 19.08 12.97
CA MET A 297 -6.54 20.41 13.59
C MET A 297 -5.28 20.85 14.33
N ALA A 298 -4.66 19.95 15.09
CA ALA A 298 -3.47 20.22 15.90
C ALA A 298 -2.16 20.30 15.08
N ALA A 299 -2.12 19.77 13.86
CA ALA A 299 -0.89 19.69 13.07
C ALA A 299 -0.30 21.09 12.81
N ALA A 300 0.94 21.38 13.23
CA ALA A 300 1.58 22.68 12.98
C ALA A 300 2.20 22.84 11.58
N ARG A 301 2.45 21.72 10.88
CA ARG A 301 3.10 21.65 9.56
C ARG A 301 2.17 21.03 8.53
N LEU A 302 2.21 21.52 7.29
CA LEU A 302 1.38 21.02 6.19
C LEU A 302 1.60 19.53 5.96
N ARG A 303 2.84 19.04 5.92
CA ARG A 303 3.08 17.60 5.68
C ARG A 303 2.57 16.70 6.80
N ILE A 304 2.60 17.16 8.05
CA ILE A 304 2.00 16.41 9.17
C ILE A 304 0.48 16.40 9.04
N LEU A 305 -0.12 17.54 8.67
CA LEU A 305 -1.55 17.64 8.41
C LEU A 305 -1.97 16.64 7.34
N VAL A 306 -1.25 16.60 6.21
CA VAL A 306 -1.53 15.64 5.14
C VAL A 306 -1.36 14.19 5.62
N SER A 307 -0.35 13.88 6.43
CA SER A 307 -0.24 12.53 7.01
C SER A 307 -1.43 12.16 7.88
N TYR A 308 -1.96 13.07 8.69
CA TYR A 308 -3.19 12.81 9.46
C TYR A 308 -4.42 12.68 8.57
N LEU A 309 -4.49 13.39 7.43
CA LEU A 309 -5.54 13.17 6.42
C LEU A 309 -5.47 11.76 5.81
N VAL A 310 -4.27 11.18 5.65
CA VAL A 310 -4.11 9.78 5.21
C VAL A 310 -4.67 8.81 6.26
N VAL A 311 -4.38 9.04 7.56
CA VAL A 311 -4.96 8.24 8.66
C VAL A 311 -6.48 8.38 8.71
N LEU A 312 -6.99 9.61 8.58
CA LEU A 312 -8.42 9.90 8.54
C LEU A 312 -9.09 9.16 7.38
N SER A 313 -8.51 9.23 6.18
CA SER A 313 -8.99 8.51 5.01
C SER A 313 -8.98 6.98 5.23
N ALA A 314 -7.96 6.43 5.89
CA ALA A 314 -7.92 5.01 6.20
C ALA A 314 -9.04 4.61 7.20
N ALA A 315 -9.25 5.42 8.23
CA ALA A 315 -10.32 5.24 9.21
C ALA A 315 -11.71 5.28 8.56
N THR A 316 -11.98 6.24 7.67
CA THR A 316 -13.25 6.31 6.92
C THR A 316 -13.50 5.03 6.11
N LEU A 317 -12.47 4.47 5.50
CA LEU A 317 -12.58 3.23 4.72
C LEU A 317 -12.85 2.01 5.62
N PHE A 318 -12.24 1.95 6.81
CA PHE A 318 -12.58 0.90 7.79
C PHE A 318 -14.05 0.95 8.19
N VAL A 319 -14.58 2.13 8.48
CA VAL A 319 -16.00 2.31 8.78
C VAL A 319 -16.85 1.83 7.60
N ALA A 320 -16.56 2.31 6.38
CA ALA A 320 -17.32 1.92 5.18
C ALA A 320 -17.31 0.41 4.93
N PHE A 321 -16.16 -0.25 5.06
CA PHE A 321 -16.01 -1.69 4.82
C PHE A 321 -16.58 -2.56 5.95
N SER A 322 -16.71 -2.04 7.17
CA SER A 322 -17.33 -2.75 8.30
C SER A 322 -18.87 -2.78 8.27
N LEU A 323 -19.49 -1.95 7.43
CA LEU A 323 -20.96 -1.85 7.34
C LEU A 323 -21.59 -3.05 6.61
N ASP A 324 -20.80 -3.87 5.94
CA ASP A 324 -21.25 -5.09 5.23
C ASP A 324 -22.41 -4.81 4.25
N ASP A 325 -22.34 -3.64 3.59
CA ASP A 325 -23.28 -3.19 2.57
C ASP A 325 -22.54 -2.95 1.26
N ALA A 326 -23.05 -3.51 0.16
CA ALA A 326 -22.44 -3.39 -1.16
C ALA A 326 -22.37 -1.93 -1.62
N GLY A 327 -23.36 -1.10 -1.24
CA GLY A 327 -23.37 0.34 -1.51
C GLY A 327 -22.25 1.05 -0.75
N ALA A 328 -22.09 0.78 0.53
CA ALA A 328 -21.03 1.30 1.39
C ALA A 328 -19.63 0.89 0.90
N VAL A 329 -19.44 -0.37 0.53
CA VAL A 329 -18.18 -0.86 -0.06
C VAL A 329 -17.91 -0.15 -1.39
N GLY A 330 -18.90 -0.03 -2.27
CA GLY A 330 -18.77 0.70 -3.54
C GLY A 330 -18.38 2.17 -3.36
N ALA A 331 -19.06 2.88 -2.45
CA ALA A 331 -18.73 4.26 -2.09
C ALA A 331 -17.32 4.36 -1.47
N GLY A 332 -16.95 3.40 -0.63
CA GLY A 332 -15.61 3.28 -0.06
C GLY A 332 -14.54 3.10 -1.13
N LEU A 333 -14.74 2.22 -2.11
CA LEU A 333 -13.78 2.00 -3.21
C LEU A 333 -13.62 3.23 -4.11
N TYR A 334 -14.69 4.00 -4.34
CA TYR A 334 -14.62 5.29 -5.01
C TYR A 334 -13.81 6.31 -4.18
N TYR A 335 -14.14 6.44 -2.89
CA TYR A 335 -13.42 7.32 -1.96
C TYR A 335 -11.95 6.93 -1.81
N LEU A 336 -11.61 5.64 -1.88
CA LEU A 336 -10.24 5.13 -1.77
C LEU A 336 -9.34 5.74 -2.85
N ALA A 337 -9.75 5.68 -4.11
CA ALA A 337 -8.97 6.26 -5.20
C ALA A 337 -8.91 7.79 -5.08
N HIS A 338 -10.04 8.44 -4.84
CA HIS A 338 -10.12 9.90 -4.68
C HIS A 338 -9.18 10.40 -3.56
N SER A 339 -9.30 9.84 -2.36
CA SER A 339 -8.51 10.27 -1.20
C SER A 339 -7.02 9.96 -1.36
N THR A 340 -6.67 8.89 -2.09
CA THR A 340 -5.27 8.58 -2.42
C THR A 340 -4.66 9.64 -3.33
N PHE A 341 -5.36 10.01 -4.42
CA PHE A 341 -4.88 11.07 -5.33
C PHE A 341 -4.86 12.45 -4.66
N ALA A 342 -5.87 12.76 -3.83
CA ALA A 342 -5.90 13.99 -3.06
C ALA A 342 -4.72 14.09 -2.09
N ALA A 343 -4.42 13.04 -1.33
CA ALA A 343 -3.27 13.01 -0.42
C ALA A 343 -1.94 13.18 -1.17
N ALA A 344 -1.79 12.51 -2.32
CA ALA A 344 -0.62 12.63 -3.17
C ALA A 344 -0.41 14.06 -3.68
N ALA A 345 -1.48 14.68 -4.19
CA ALA A 345 -1.46 16.07 -4.63
C ALA A 345 -1.09 17.01 -3.48
N LEU A 346 -1.68 16.83 -2.29
CA LEU A 346 -1.39 17.64 -1.12
C LEU A 346 0.07 17.49 -0.65
N PHE A 347 0.65 16.27 -0.67
CA PHE A 347 2.07 16.09 -0.38
C PHE A 347 2.95 16.84 -1.38
N MET A 348 2.67 16.75 -2.68
CA MET A 348 3.43 17.47 -3.71
C MET A 348 3.29 18.99 -3.57
N ILE A 349 2.07 19.50 -3.40
CA ILE A 349 1.79 20.93 -3.17
C ILE A 349 2.52 21.43 -1.92
N SER A 350 2.48 20.68 -0.82
CA SER A 350 3.16 21.05 0.41
C SER A 350 4.68 21.18 0.21
N ASP A 351 5.28 20.38 -0.66
CA ASP A 351 6.71 20.48 -1.00
C ASP A 351 7.02 21.66 -1.92
N LEU A 352 6.14 21.97 -2.87
CA LEU A 352 6.26 23.17 -3.70
C LEU A 352 6.22 24.44 -2.84
N ILE A 353 5.29 24.50 -1.89
CA ILE A 353 5.18 25.58 -0.90
C ILE A 353 6.47 25.66 -0.08
N ARG A 354 6.91 24.52 0.48
CA ARG A 354 8.11 24.42 1.31
C ARG A 354 9.36 24.95 0.60
N ARG A 355 9.53 24.63 -0.69
CA ARG A 355 10.68 25.07 -1.49
C ARG A 355 10.72 26.58 -1.70
N ARG A 356 9.57 27.26 -1.67
CA ARG A 356 9.45 28.71 -1.93
C ARG A 356 9.49 29.57 -0.68
N ARG A 357 9.09 29.01 0.47
CA ARG A 357 8.95 29.76 1.72
C ARG A 357 10.21 29.82 2.57
N GLY A 358 11.36 29.37 2.05
CA GLY A 358 12.65 29.47 2.73
C GLY A 358 12.63 28.91 4.16
N SER A 359 12.98 29.75 5.15
CA SER A 359 13.00 29.39 6.58
C SER A 359 11.62 29.06 7.17
N ALA A 360 10.54 29.60 6.62
CA ALA A 360 9.18 29.28 7.06
C ALA A 360 8.74 27.85 6.67
N SER A 361 9.42 27.23 5.68
CA SER A 361 9.21 25.84 5.26
C SER A 361 7.72 25.56 5.00
N ASP A 362 7.17 24.55 5.69
CA ASP A 362 5.81 24.05 5.64
C ASP A 362 5.02 24.36 6.91
N ARG A 363 5.49 25.30 7.75
CA ARG A 363 4.82 25.70 8.99
C ARG A 363 3.60 26.57 8.69
N LYS A 364 2.49 26.32 9.38
CA LYS A 364 1.24 27.11 9.26
C LYS A 364 1.25 28.38 10.11
N GLU A 365 1.97 28.36 11.24
CA GLU A 365 2.03 29.46 12.22
C GLU A 365 2.77 30.71 11.71
N ILE A 366 3.63 30.55 10.71
CA ILE A 366 4.40 31.65 10.11
C ILE A 366 3.63 32.11 8.87
N VAL A 367 3.34 33.40 8.74
CA VAL A 367 2.87 33.99 7.48
C VAL A 367 4.10 34.45 6.70
N ALA A 368 4.38 33.82 5.56
CA ALA A 368 5.50 34.20 4.71
C ALA A 368 5.04 34.27 3.25
N PRO A 369 5.36 35.34 2.51
CA PRO A 369 4.96 35.49 1.12
C PRO A 369 5.56 34.38 0.26
N LEU A 370 4.85 34.00 -0.80
CA LEU A 370 5.38 33.14 -1.86
C LEU A 370 6.00 34.03 -2.94
N PRO A 371 7.34 34.12 -3.04
CA PRO A 371 7.97 34.93 -4.06
C PRO A 371 7.69 34.34 -5.46
N GLY A 372 7.11 35.16 -6.34
CA GLY A 372 6.85 34.85 -7.76
C GLY A 372 5.64 33.94 -8.04
N ARG A 373 4.84 34.30 -9.07
CA ARG A 373 3.69 33.52 -9.56
C ARG A 373 4.05 32.36 -10.51
N GLY A 374 5.31 32.21 -10.91
CA GLY A 374 5.72 31.18 -11.88
C GLY A 374 5.70 29.76 -11.32
N VAL A 375 5.63 28.72 -12.15
CA VAL A 375 5.78 27.29 -11.79
C VAL A 375 7.27 26.97 -11.57
N PRO A 376 7.69 26.14 -10.60
CA PRO A 376 9.12 25.88 -10.42
C PRO A 376 9.64 25.01 -11.59
N GLY A 377 10.53 25.58 -12.40
CA GLY A 377 11.09 24.94 -13.59
C GLY A 377 10.97 25.75 -14.89
N ALA A 378 10.39 26.95 -14.84
CA ALA A 378 10.53 27.96 -15.89
C ALA A 378 11.89 28.68 -15.76
#